data_AF-A0A1C4ITM3-F1
#
_entry.id   AF-A0A1C4ITM3-F1
#
_cell.length_a   1.000
_cell.length_b   1.000
_cell.length_c   1.000
_cell.angle_alpha   90.00
_cell.angle_beta   90.00
_cell.angle_gamma   90.00
#
_symmetry.space_group_name_H-M   'P 1'
#
loop_
_entity.id
_entity.type
_entity.pdbx_description
1 polymer ?
#
loop_
_entity_poly.entity_id
_entity_poly.type
_entity_poly.pdbx_seq_one_letter_code
_entity_poly.pdbx_strand_id
1 'polypeptide(L)'
;MPHRPLSTTTELIGGADVRPVTQTILHDDPAGRPGNCLQAVVASLLELPLHTVPHFAAGGEDWLERLVGFCHGHGYALYTVPDGAPCPYGMAWGLSPRGVRHAVCWEADHMSHDPHPSRAGLLTVTELIAVEPAPPTRP
;
A
#
# COMPACT_ATOMS: atom_id res chain seq x y z
N MET A 1 -49.04 10.30 -14.08
CA MET A 1 -48.80 10.28 -12.62
C MET A 1 -49.23 8.90 -12.15
N PRO A 2 -48.27 8.00 -11.85
CA PRO A 2 -47.67 7.99 -10.51
C PRO A 2 -46.14 7.94 -10.53
N HIS A 3 -45.61 8.11 -9.33
CA HIS A 3 -44.27 8.57 -9.01
C HIS A 3 -43.22 7.45 -9.00
N ARG A 4 -41.99 7.87 -9.31
CA ARG A 4 -40.70 7.21 -9.10
C ARG A 4 -40.58 6.61 -7.68
N PRO A 5 -39.68 5.64 -7.49
CA PRO A 5 -38.34 6.08 -7.14
C PRO A 5 -37.26 5.45 -8.01
N LEU A 6 -36.23 6.26 -8.31
CA LEU A 6 -34.93 5.73 -8.69
C LEU A 6 -34.46 4.87 -7.53
N SER A 7 -34.08 3.64 -7.84
CA SER A 7 -33.17 2.92 -6.97
C SER A 7 -31.84 3.65 -7.02
N THR A 8 -31.55 4.40 -5.96
CA THR A 8 -30.22 4.93 -5.67
C THR A 8 -29.37 3.74 -5.22
N THR A 9 -28.74 3.06 -6.17
CA THR A 9 -27.65 2.15 -5.82
C THR A 9 -26.42 3.02 -5.56
N THR A 10 -26.35 3.55 -4.35
CA THR A 10 -25.07 3.76 -3.68
C THR A 10 -24.50 2.36 -3.49
N GLU A 11 -23.73 1.88 -4.47
CA GLU A 11 -22.83 0.77 -4.22
C GLU A 11 -21.83 1.26 -3.17
N LEU A 12 -22.12 0.86 -1.95
CA LEU A 12 -21.16 0.71 -0.88
C LEU A 12 -19.87 0.18 -1.52
N ILE A 13 -18.79 0.95 -1.37
CA ILE A 13 -17.42 0.48 -1.56
C ILE A 13 -17.27 -0.73 -0.63
N GLY A 14 -17.59 -1.90 -1.18
CA GLY A 14 -17.47 -3.18 -0.51
C GLY A 14 -16.00 -3.38 -0.17
N GLY A 15 -15.75 -3.89 1.04
CA GLY A 15 -14.41 -4.27 1.48
C GLY A 15 -13.77 -5.21 0.47
N ALA A 16 -12.90 -4.65 -0.36
CA ALA A 16 -11.99 -5.41 -1.18
C ALA A 16 -10.82 -5.75 -0.26
N ASP A 17 -10.84 -6.96 0.31
CA ASP A 17 -9.68 -7.53 0.99
C ASP A 17 -8.44 -7.29 0.10
N VAL A 18 -7.34 -6.80 0.69
CA VAL A 18 -6.08 -6.57 -0.02
C VAL A 18 -5.69 -7.83 -0.80
N ARG A 19 -5.50 -7.74 -2.13
CA ARG A 19 -5.01 -8.89 -2.93
C ARG A 19 -3.53 -9.12 -2.63
N PRO A 20 -3.16 -10.19 -1.91
CA PRO A 20 -1.82 -10.31 -1.35
C PRO A 20 -0.79 -10.62 -2.43
N VAL A 21 0.18 -9.72 -2.61
CA VAL A 21 1.35 -9.94 -3.46
C VAL A 21 2.54 -10.27 -2.57
N THR A 22 3.29 -11.33 -2.92
CA THR A 22 4.52 -11.71 -2.22
C THR A 22 5.71 -11.05 -2.90
N GLN A 23 6.61 -10.44 -2.12
CA GLN A 23 7.84 -9.86 -2.65
C GLN A 23 8.73 -10.95 -3.25
N THR A 24 9.48 -10.61 -4.28
CA THR A 24 10.31 -11.56 -5.04
C THR A 24 11.81 -11.31 -4.89
N ILE A 25 12.19 -10.14 -4.38
CA ILE A 25 13.56 -9.75 -4.07
C ILE A 25 13.62 -9.50 -2.56
N LEU A 26 14.48 -10.26 -1.87
CA LEU A 26 14.67 -10.16 -0.43
C LEU A 26 15.79 -9.15 -0.11
N HIS A 27 15.89 -8.75 1.16
CA HIS A 27 16.89 -7.78 1.62
C HIS A 27 18.34 -8.26 1.47
N ASP A 28 18.54 -9.58 1.42
CA ASP A 28 19.80 -10.32 1.34
C ASP A 28 19.99 -10.95 -0.05
N ASP A 29 19.38 -10.36 -1.07
CA ASP A 29 19.50 -10.81 -2.45
C ASP A 29 20.98 -10.97 -2.86
N PRO A 30 21.41 -12.15 -3.36
CA PRO A 30 22.82 -12.40 -3.69
C PRO A 30 23.40 -11.47 -4.77
N ALA A 31 22.55 -10.86 -5.61
CA ALA A 31 22.97 -9.89 -6.60
C ALA A 31 23.04 -8.45 -6.05
N GLY A 32 22.87 -8.28 -4.73
CA GLY A 32 22.93 -6.99 -4.04
C GLY A 32 21.75 -6.06 -4.36
N ARG A 33 20.65 -6.60 -4.91
CA ARG A 33 19.49 -5.78 -5.25
C ARG A 33 18.73 -5.40 -3.98
N PRO A 34 18.21 -4.16 -3.87
CA PRO A 34 17.36 -3.80 -2.76
C PRO A 34 16.09 -4.66 -2.75
N GLY A 35 15.63 -5.05 -1.56
CA GLY A 35 14.39 -5.81 -1.41
C GLY A 35 13.18 -5.03 -1.95
N ASN A 36 12.22 -5.73 -2.57
CA ASN A 36 11.07 -5.10 -3.22
C ASN A 36 9.77 -5.16 -2.40
N CYS A 37 9.87 -5.12 -1.06
CA CYS A 37 8.69 -5.15 -0.18
C CYS A 37 7.72 -4.00 -0.45
N LEU A 38 8.22 -2.77 -0.65
CA LEU A 38 7.37 -1.62 -0.98
C LEU A 38 6.64 -1.79 -2.32
N GLN A 39 7.32 -2.34 -3.34
CA GLN A 39 6.69 -2.65 -4.64
C GLN A 39 5.54 -3.65 -4.45
N ALA A 40 5.75 -4.69 -3.63
CA ALA A 40 4.74 -5.70 -3.37
C ALA A 40 3.56 -5.17 -2.53
N VAL A 41 3.80 -4.29 -1.56
CA VAL A 41 2.73 -3.62 -0.80
C VAL A 41 1.87 -2.76 -1.73
N VAL A 42 2.48 -1.91 -2.55
CA VAL A 42 1.73 -1.06 -3.50
C VAL A 42 0.96 -1.91 -4.51
N ALA A 43 1.56 -2.99 -5.02
CA ALA A 43 0.87 -3.93 -5.89
C ALA A 43 -0.35 -4.55 -5.21
N SER A 44 -0.23 -4.89 -3.91
CA SER A 44 -1.34 -5.48 -3.16
C SER A 44 -2.47 -4.48 -2.92
N LEU A 45 -2.15 -3.26 -2.48
CA LEU A 45 -3.12 -2.22 -2.14
C LEU A 45 -3.85 -1.66 -3.37
N LEU A 46 -3.18 -1.62 -4.52
CA LEU A 46 -3.79 -1.15 -5.76
C LEU A 46 -4.34 -2.29 -6.62
N GLU A 47 -4.31 -3.53 -6.11
CA GLU A 47 -4.71 -4.75 -6.83
C GLU A 47 -4.05 -4.94 -8.20
N LEU A 48 -2.77 -4.57 -8.32
CA LEU A 48 -1.99 -4.62 -9.55
C LEU A 48 -1.06 -5.85 -9.60
N PRO A 49 -0.75 -6.38 -10.80
CA PRO A 49 0.34 -7.35 -10.93
C PRO A 49 1.69 -6.73 -10.54
N LEU A 50 2.51 -7.46 -9.77
CA LEU A 50 3.80 -6.96 -9.24
C LEU A 50 4.69 -6.28 -10.30
N HIS A 51 4.78 -6.87 -11.50
CA HIS A 51 5.64 -6.39 -12.58
C HIS A 51 5.18 -5.07 -13.21
N THR A 52 3.95 -4.62 -12.93
CA THR A 52 3.41 -3.34 -13.39
C THR A 52 3.71 -2.19 -12.43
N VAL A 53 4.14 -2.51 -11.20
CA VAL A 53 4.49 -1.52 -10.17
C VAL A 53 6.00 -1.27 -10.20
N PRO A 54 6.49 -0.02 -10.17
CA PRO A 54 7.92 0.27 -10.12
C PRO A 54 8.60 -0.29 -8.88
N HIS A 55 9.86 -0.74 -9.02
CA HIS A 55 10.70 -1.04 -7.86
C HIS A 55 11.28 0.25 -7.29
N PHE A 56 10.48 0.93 -6.45
CA PHE A 56 10.80 2.27 -5.94
C PHE A 56 12.14 2.34 -5.20
N ALA A 57 12.48 1.33 -4.38
CA ALA A 57 13.72 1.31 -3.61
C ALA A 57 14.99 1.14 -4.49
N ALA A 58 14.83 0.71 -5.74
CA ALA A 58 15.90 0.72 -6.74
C ALA A 58 16.01 2.05 -7.50
N GLY A 59 15.08 3.00 -7.28
CA GLY A 59 14.88 4.18 -8.12
C GLY A 59 15.83 5.36 -7.88
N GLY A 60 16.56 5.39 -6.76
CA GLY A 60 17.43 6.52 -6.37
C GLY A 60 16.77 7.48 -5.38
N GLU A 61 17.26 8.72 -5.30
CA GLU A 61 16.81 9.72 -4.30
C GLU A 61 15.35 10.17 -4.49
N ASP A 62 14.81 10.07 -5.71
CA ASP A 62 13.44 10.48 -6.07
C ASP A 62 12.38 9.38 -5.86
N TRP A 63 12.72 8.30 -5.15
CA TRP A 63 11.83 7.15 -4.95
C TRP A 63 10.46 7.52 -4.37
N LEU A 64 10.42 8.51 -3.46
CA LEU A 64 9.19 8.94 -2.81
C LEU A 64 8.28 9.68 -3.79
N GLU A 65 8.84 10.58 -4.60
CA GLU A 65 8.11 11.31 -5.63
C GLU A 65 7.53 10.34 -6.67
N ARG A 66 8.29 9.32 -7.06
CA ARG A 66 7.82 8.25 -7.95
C ARG A 66 6.71 7.41 -7.34
N LEU A 67 6.81 7.08 -6.04
CA LEU A 67 5.77 6.37 -5.31
C LEU A 67 4.47 7.18 -5.31
N VAL A 68 4.53 8.44 -4.89
CA VAL A 68 3.37 9.33 -4.84
C VAL A 68 2.77 9.53 -6.22
N GLY A 69 3.60 9.81 -7.23
CA GLY A 69 3.15 9.99 -8.61
C GLY A 69 2.52 8.74 -9.21
N PHE A 70 3.06 7.55 -8.91
CA PHE A 70 2.48 6.28 -9.35
C PHE A 70 1.10 6.05 -8.72
N CYS A 71 0.99 6.17 -7.39
CA CYS A 71 -0.30 6.03 -6.70
C CYS A 71 -1.33 7.04 -7.21
N HIS A 72 -0.92 8.30 -7.41
CA HIS A 72 -1.80 9.35 -7.95
C HIS A 72 -2.23 9.06 -9.38
N GLY A 73 -1.34 8.56 -10.24
CA GLY A 73 -1.68 8.11 -11.60
C GLY A 73 -2.69 6.96 -11.63
N HIS A 74 -2.78 6.20 -10.55
CA HIS A 74 -3.79 5.16 -10.33
C HIS A 74 -5.02 5.63 -9.55
N GLY A 75 -5.15 6.94 -9.30
CA GLY A 75 -6.32 7.53 -8.64
C GLY A 75 -6.27 7.50 -7.11
N TYR A 76 -5.09 7.36 -6.50
CA TYR A 76 -4.91 7.32 -5.05
C TYR A 76 -3.92 8.38 -4.54
N ALA A 77 -4.22 8.97 -3.39
CA ALA A 77 -3.31 9.83 -2.65
C ALA A 77 -2.75 9.09 -1.43
N LEU A 78 -1.51 9.45 -1.05
CA LEU A 78 -0.82 8.92 0.12
C LEU A 78 -0.76 9.99 1.20
N TYR A 79 -1.12 9.64 2.43
CA TYR A 79 -1.06 10.55 3.56
C TYR A 79 -0.34 9.90 4.75
N THR A 80 0.61 10.61 5.35
CA THR A 80 1.16 10.19 6.63
C THR A 80 0.08 10.30 7.69
N VAL A 81 -0.21 9.20 8.37
CA VAL A 81 -1.20 9.15 9.45
C VAL A 81 -0.52 9.64 10.74
N PRO A 82 -1.07 10.65 11.42
CA PRO A 82 -0.55 11.11 12.71
C PRO A 82 -0.59 10.00 13.77
N ASP A 83 0.32 10.06 14.74
CA ASP A 83 0.37 9.12 15.85
C ASP A 83 -0.99 9.03 16.59
N GLY A 84 -1.50 7.81 16.75
CA GLY A 84 -2.77 7.54 17.42
C GLY A 84 -4.02 7.82 16.59
N ALA A 85 -3.90 8.32 15.35
CA ALA A 85 -5.02 8.41 14.42
C ALA A 85 -5.29 7.05 13.75
N PRO A 86 -6.54 6.75 13.40
CA PRO A 86 -6.89 5.51 12.70
C PRO A 86 -6.37 5.51 11.26
N CYS A 87 -5.96 4.34 10.79
CA CYS A 87 -5.55 4.07 9.42
C CYS A 87 -6.44 2.93 8.87
N PRO A 88 -7.57 3.26 8.23
CA PRO A 88 -8.51 2.25 7.76
C PRO A 88 -7.95 1.42 6.60
N TYR A 89 -7.10 2.00 5.75
CA TYR A 89 -6.50 1.32 4.61
C TYR A 89 -5.18 1.97 4.21
N GLY A 90 -4.15 1.17 4.00
CA GLY A 90 -2.86 1.66 3.53
C GLY A 90 -1.71 0.74 3.87
N MET A 91 -0.61 1.30 4.37
CA MET A 91 0.59 0.54 4.69
C MET A 91 1.21 0.99 6.01
N ALA A 92 1.85 0.03 6.68
CA ALA A 92 2.66 0.28 7.85
C ALA A 92 4.13 0.04 7.53
N TRP A 93 5.00 0.85 8.11
CA TRP A 93 6.45 0.71 8.03
C TRP A 93 7.01 0.48 9.42
N GLY A 94 8.13 -0.24 9.50
CA GLY A 94 8.72 -0.57 10.78
C GLY A 94 9.95 -1.45 10.73
N LEU A 95 10.50 -1.75 11.91
CA LEU A 95 11.59 -2.71 12.06
C LEU A 95 11.04 -4.13 11.92
N SER A 96 11.64 -4.93 11.04
CA SER A 96 11.32 -6.35 10.95
C SER A 96 12.12 -7.21 11.93
N PRO A 97 11.67 -8.45 12.23
CA PRO A 97 12.49 -9.46 12.91
C PRO A 97 13.83 -9.76 12.23
N ARG A 98 14.00 -9.36 10.96
CA ARG A 98 15.21 -9.54 10.15
C ARG A 98 16.21 -8.40 10.32
N GLY A 99 15.92 -7.41 11.17
CA GLY A 99 16.83 -6.29 11.45
C GLY A 99 16.82 -5.18 10.39
N VAL A 100 15.92 -5.25 9.40
CA VAL A 100 15.79 -4.25 8.33
C VAL A 100 14.43 -3.55 8.37
N ARG A 101 14.38 -2.31 7.85
CA ARG A 101 13.12 -1.59 7.66
C ARG A 101 12.26 -2.29 6.61
N HIS A 102 10.97 -2.41 6.88
CA HIS A 102 10.05 -3.22 6.10
C HIS A 102 8.68 -2.57 6.00
N ALA A 103 8.00 -2.75 4.87
CA ALA A 103 6.63 -2.28 4.64
C ALA A 103 5.67 -3.47 4.60
N VAL A 104 4.49 -3.30 5.20
CA VAL A 104 3.39 -4.28 5.21
C VAL A 104 2.08 -3.60 4.81
N CYS A 105 1.12 -4.36 4.31
CA CYS A 105 -0.24 -3.89 4.07
C CYS A 105 -0.97 -3.73 5.40
N TRP A 106 -1.78 -2.68 5.48
CA TRP A 106 -2.51 -2.29 6.68
C TRP A 106 -3.96 -2.03 6.33
N GLU A 107 -4.87 -2.60 7.13
CA GLU A 107 -6.31 -2.48 6.92
C GLU A 107 -7.00 -2.54 8.28
N ALA A 108 -8.04 -1.72 8.48
CA ALA A 108 -8.82 -1.65 9.71
C ALA A 108 -7.95 -1.69 10.98
N ASP A 109 -6.93 -0.84 11.03
CA ASP A 109 -6.00 -0.69 12.17
C ASP A 109 -5.19 -1.94 12.55
N HIS A 110 -5.00 -2.87 11.61
CA HIS A 110 -4.13 -4.02 11.80
C HIS A 110 -3.34 -4.36 10.53
N MET A 111 -2.29 -5.15 10.70
CA MET A 111 -1.53 -5.70 9.58
C MET A 111 -2.39 -6.76 8.87
N SER A 112 -2.79 -6.48 7.62
CA SER A 112 -3.55 -7.43 6.80
C SER A 112 -2.64 -8.39 6.05
N HIS A 113 -1.48 -7.93 5.60
CA HIS A 113 -0.55 -8.76 4.83
C HIS A 113 0.89 -8.27 4.91
N ASP A 114 1.81 -9.17 5.26
CA ASP A 114 3.25 -8.95 5.13
C ASP A 114 3.72 -9.51 3.77
N PRO A 115 4.29 -8.71 2.85
CA PRO A 115 4.73 -9.21 1.54
C PRO A 115 5.91 -10.18 1.62
N HIS A 116 6.63 -10.25 2.74
CA HIS A 116 7.72 -11.19 2.92
C HIS A 116 7.20 -12.64 2.97
N PRO A 117 7.86 -13.63 2.32
CA PRO A 117 7.40 -15.02 2.32
C PRO A 117 7.21 -15.62 3.72
N SER A 118 7.95 -15.14 4.72
CA SER A 118 7.85 -15.64 6.10
C SER A 118 6.62 -15.12 6.86
N ARG A 119 5.93 -14.08 6.38
CA ARG A 119 4.78 -13.43 7.04
C ARG A 119 5.02 -13.02 8.50
N ALA A 120 6.26 -12.70 8.86
CA ALA A 120 6.61 -12.46 10.27
C ALA A 120 6.33 -11.02 10.72
N GLY A 121 5.91 -10.15 9.80
CA GLY A 121 5.46 -8.79 10.10
C GLY A 121 6.57 -7.87 10.59
N LEU A 122 6.17 -6.97 11.49
CA LEU A 122 6.98 -5.91 12.09
C LEU A 122 7.09 -6.14 13.61
N LEU A 123 8.26 -5.86 14.18
CA LEU A 123 8.48 -5.78 15.63
C LEU A 123 7.91 -4.49 16.22
N THR A 124 7.96 -3.41 15.44
CA THR A 124 7.49 -2.08 15.84
C THR A 124 7.03 -1.33 14.61
N VAL A 125 5.82 -0.76 14.65
CA VAL A 125 5.33 0.16 13.62
C VAL A 125 5.87 1.55 13.94
N THR A 126 6.53 2.17 12.96
CA THR A 126 7.12 3.51 13.07
C THR A 126 6.36 4.54 12.26
N GLU A 127 5.73 4.13 11.16
CA GLU A 127 4.91 5.02 10.33
C GLU A 127 3.70 4.27 9.80
N LEU A 128 2.57 4.98 9.72
CA LEU A 128 1.37 4.58 9.01
C LEU A 128 1.17 5.55 7.84
N ILE A 129 0.92 5.00 6.66
CA ILE A 129 0.61 5.75 5.44
C ILE A 129 -0.75 5.30 4.95
N ALA A 130 -1.74 6.19 5.01
CA ALA A 130 -3.07 5.94 4.48
C ALA A 130 -3.04 6.03 2.95
N VAL A 131 -3.80 5.15 2.30
CA VAL A 131 -4.06 5.17 0.86
C VAL A 131 -5.54 5.49 0.67
N GLU A 132 -5.82 6.65 0.11
CA GLU A 132 -7.20 7.14 -0.09
C GLU A 132 -7.44 7.49 -1.56
N PRO A 133 -8.69 7.49 -2.04
CA PRO A 133 -8.99 8.02 -3.37
C PRO A 133 -8.43 9.44 -3.54
N ALA A 134 -7.69 9.66 -4.62
CA ALA A 134 -7.18 10.98 -4.93
C ALA A 134 -8.34 11.95 -5.17
N PRO A 135 -8.24 13.21 -4.70
CA PRO A 135 -9.24 14.22 -5.02
C PRO A 135 -9.34 14.37 -6.55
N PRO A 136 -10.54 14.67 -7.08
CA PRO A 136 -10.70 14.87 -8.52
C PRO A 136 -9.74 15.96 -9.00
N THR A 137 -9.01 15.69 -10.07
CA THR A 137 -8.22 16.71 -10.75
C THR A 137 -9.19 17.76 -11.28
N ARG A 138 -9.12 18.99 -10.75
CA ARG A 138 -9.92 20.10 -11.29
C ARG A 138 -9.46 20.36 -12.73
N PRO A 139 -10.37 20.45 -13.72
CA PRO A 139 -10.03 20.78 -15.10
C PRO A 139 -9.46 22.20 -15.24
#